data_AF-A0A444D534-F1
#
_entry.id   AF-A0A444D534-F1
#
_cell.length_a   1.000
_cell.length_b   1.000
_cell.length_c   1.000
_cell.angle_alpha   90.00
_cell.angle_beta   90.00
_cell.angle_gamma   90.00
#
_symmetry.space_group_name_H-M   'P 1'
#
loop_
_entity.id
_entity.type
_entity.pdbx_description
1 polymer ?
#
loop_
_entity_poly.entity_id
_entity_poly.type
_entity_poly.pdbx_seq_one_letter_code
_entity_poly.pdbx_strand_id
1 'polypeptide(L)' 'MSGSAFNAFKARVPIEWSPRLYITLVRGLPGTRRLHRRTLDAMRLRRCHRTVAHPNTPSLLGMINQVPRHR' A
#
# COMPACT_ATOMS: atom_id res chain seq x y z
N MET A 1 -15.67 -17.13 0.86
CA MET A 1 -14.92 -16.52 -0.26
C MET A 1 -13.46 -16.96 -0.15
N SER A 2 -13.07 -17.98 -0.92
CA SER A 2 -11.69 -18.51 -0.91
C SER A 2 -10.78 -17.49 -1.60
N GLY A 3 -9.97 -16.76 -0.82
CA GLY A 3 -8.91 -15.94 -1.38
C GLY A 3 -7.87 -16.87 -2.01
N SER A 4 -7.66 -16.76 -3.32
CA SER A 4 -6.67 -17.55 -4.07
C SER A 4 -5.33 -17.61 -3.31
N ALA A 5 -4.80 -18.82 -3.12
CA ALA A 5 -3.52 -19.06 -2.44
C ALA A 5 -2.36 -18.22 -3.02
N PHE A 6 -2.45 -17.91 -4.33
CA PHE A 6 -1.52 -17.03 -5.01
C PHE A 6 -1.55 -15.58 -4.50
N ASN A 7 -2.72 -15.03 -4.19
CA ASN A 7 -2.83 -13.68 -3.63
C ASN A 7 -2.27 -13.62 -2.20
N ALA A 8 -2.47 -14.68 -1.42
CA ALA A 8 -1.88 -14.80 -0.09
C ALA A 8 -0.35 -14.89 -0.14
N PHE A 9 0.19 -15.63 -1.11
CA PHE A 9 1.63 -15.69 -1.38
C PHE A 9 2.20 -14.32 -1.78
N LYS A 10 1.59 -13.64 -2.76
CA LYS A 10 2.02 -12.29 -3.20
C LYS A 10 1.99 -11.24 -2.08
N ALA A 11 1.10 -11.37 -1.10
CA ALA A 11 1.05 -10.46 0.03
C ALA A 11 2.23 -10.62 1.00
N ARG A 12 2.86 -11.81 1.04
CA ARG A 12 3.93 -12.18 1.97
C ARG A 12 5.33 -12.01 1.40
N VAL A 13 5.50 -12.06 0.08
CA VAL A 13 6.81 -11.88 -0.54
C VAL A 13 7.24 -10.41 -0.54
N PRO A 14 8.51 -10.10 -0.25
CA PRO A 14 9.03 -8.74 -0.34
C PRO A 14 9.03 -8.29 -1.82
N ILE A 15 8.60 -7.05 -2.05
CA ILE A 15 8.53 -6.48 -3.41
C ILE A 15 9.94 -5.97 -3.75
N GLU A 16 10.85 -6.88 -4.15
CA GLU A 16 12.26 -6.54 -4.44
C GLU A 16 12.59 -6.48 -5.94
N TRP A 17 11.72 -7.05 -6.78
CA TRP A 17 11.97 -7.24 -8.21
C TRP A 17 11.78 -5.98 -9.07
N SER A 18 11.30 -4.86 -8.50
CA SER A 18 11.10 -3.60 -9.23
C SER A 18 11.78 -2.43 -8.53
N PRO A 19 12.53 -1.58 -9.27
CA PRO A 19 13.12 -0.35 -8.71
C PRO A 19 12.06 0.72 -8.40
N ARG A 20 10.84 0.58 -8.92
CA ARG A 20 9.73 1.54 -8.70
C ARG A 20 8.47 0.81 -8.27
N LEU A 21 7.77 1.39 -7.29
CA LEU A 21 6.47 0.92 -6.81
C LEU A 21 5.37 1.86 -7.28
N TYR A 22 4.33 1.29 -7.86
CA TYR A 22 3.11 2.00 -8.24
C TYR A 22 2.03 1.67 -7.22
N ILE A 23 1.67 2.64 -6.39
CA ILE A 23 0.75 2.44 -5.28
C ILE A 23 -0.56 3.16 -5.57
N THR A 24 -1.68 2.47 -5.45
CA THR A 24 -3.01 3.03 -5.69
C THR A 24 -3.83 3.01 -4.40
N LEU A 25 -4.43 4.15 -4.04
CA LEU A 25 -5.40 4.19 -2.95
C LEU A 25 -6.76 3.71 -3.46
N VAL A 26 -7.17 2.49 -3.11
CA VAL A 26 -8.37 1.87 -3.69
C VAL A 26 -9.67 2.26 -2.96
N ARG A 27 -9.60 2.56 -1.66
CA ARG A 27 -10.76 2.87 -0.81
C ARG A 27 -10.57 4.19 -0.09
N GLY A 28 -11.69 4.82 0.28
CA GLY A 28 -11.68 6.04 1.08
C GLY A 28 -11.13 5.83 2.48
N LEU A 29 -10.90 6.95 3.18
CA LEU A 29 -10.34 6.98 4.53
C LEU A 29 -11.35 7.17 5.70
N PRO A 30 -12.68 7.08 5.54
CA PRO A 30 -13.58 7.26 6.68
C PRO A 30 -13.35 6.16 7.72
N GLY A 31 -13.31 6.54 9.00
CA GLY A 31 -13.08 5.59 10.10
C GLY A 31 -11.66 5.02 10.20
N THR A 32 -10.73 5.37 9.30
CA THR A 32 -9.33 4.90 9.39
C THR A 32 -8.59 5.55 10.58
N ARG A 33 -7.55 4.89 11.10
CA ARG A 33 -6.73 5.46 12.18
C ARG A 33 -5.99 6.72 11.69
N ARG A 34 -5.81 7.72 12.56
CA ARG A 34 -5.08 8.96 12.23
C ARG A 34 -3.65 8.69 11.74
N LEU A 35 -3.01 7.65 12.28
CA LEU A 35 -1.70 7.19 11.84
C LEU A 35 -1.70 6.79 10.36
N HIS A 36 -2.66 5.97 9.93
CA HIS A 36 -2.76 5.56 8.52
C HIS A 36 -3.00 6.74 7.59
N ARG A 37 -3.83 7.71 8.00
CA ARG A 37 -4.04 8.94 7.24
C ARG A 37 -2.74 9.71 7.03
N ARG A 38 -1.93 9.88 8.10
CA ARG A 38 -0.62 10.54 8.01
C ARG A 38 0.35 9.76 7.12
N THR A 39 0.39 8.44 7.22
CA THR A 39 1.24 7.59 6.36
C THR A 39 0.85 7.73 4.88
N LEU A 40 -0.45 7.75 4.59
CA LEU A 40 -0.96 7.96 3.22
C LEU A 40 -0.70 9.38 2.70
N ASP A 41 -0.85 10.41 3.54
CA ASP A 41 -0.51 11.79 3.21
C ASP A 41 0.98 11.92 2.88
N ALA A 42 1.86 11.29 3.67
CA ALA A 42 3.30 11.23 3.41
C ALA A 42 3.64 10.56 2.07
N MET A 43 2.90 9.51 1.71
CA MET A 43 3.00 8.82 0.41
C MET A 43 2.27 9.57 -0.73
N ARG A 44 1.72 10.75 -0.48
CA ARG A 44 0.95 11.58 -1.45
C ARG A 44 -0.34 10.93 -1.96
N LEU A 45 -0.91 9.98 -1.21
CA LEU A 45 -2.15 9.27 -1.51
C LEU A 45 -3.36 9.93 -0.84
N ARG A 46 -3.74 11.11 -1.34
CA ARG A 46 -4.80 11.95 -0.76
C ARG A 46 -6.20 11.72 -1.35
N ARG A 47 -6.29 11.06 -2.51
CA ARG A 47 -7.55 10.82 -3.24
C ARG A 47 -7.66 9.35 -3.62
N CYS A 48 -8.87 8.81 -3.55
CA CYS A 48 -9.18 7.46 -4.02
C CYS A 48 -8.90 7.33 -5.52
N HIS A 49 -8.59 6.11 -5.95
CA HIS A 49 -8.27 5.71 -7.32
C HIS A 49 -7.09 6.47 -7.95
N ARG A 50 -6.27 7.14 -7.13
CA ARG A 50 -5.03 7.77 -7.58
C ARG A 50 -3.86 6.81 -7.40
N THR A 51 -3.07 6.67 -8.45
CA THR A 51 -1.79 5.96 -8.42
C THR A 51 -0.65 6.95 -8.28
N VAL A 52 0.31 6.66 -7.40
CA VAL A 52 1.54 7.43 -7.24
C VAL A 52 2.72 6.47 -7.39
N ALA A 53 3.68 6.86 -8.22
CA ALA A 53 4.92 6.13 -8.41
C ALA A 53 5.98 6.60 -7.41
N HIS A 54 6.62 5.65 -6.73
CA HIS A 54 7.69 5.91 -5.78
C HIS A 54 8.89 5.00 -6.05
N PRO A 55 10.11 5.40 -5.69
CA PRO A 55 11.26 4.49 -5.69
C PRO A 55 11.05 3.37 -4.67
N ASN A 56 11.54 2.17 -4.97
CA ASN A 56 11.52 1.07 -4.03
C ASN A 56 12.58 1.28 -2.95
N THR A 57 12.15 1.75 -1.77
CA THR A 57 13.01 1.96 -0.61
C THR A 57 12.51 1.19 0.60
N PRO A 58 13.40 0.71 1.49
CA PRO A 58 12.99 0.03 2.72
C PRO A 58 12.03 0.86 3.58
N SER A 59 12.21 2.18 3.62
CA SER A 59 11.33 3.10 4.35
C SER A 59 9.90 3.10 3.77
N LEU A 60 9.77 3.12 2.45
CA LEU A 60 8.46 3.07 1.79
C LEU A 60 7.78 1.72 2.00
N LEU A 61 8.54 0.61 1.93
CA LEU A 61 8.02 -0.72 2.23
C LEU A 61 7.49 -0.81 3.67
N GLY A 62 8.18 -0.19 4.63
CA GLY A 62 7.71 -0.04 6.01
C GLY A 62 6.39 0.73 6.12
N MET A 63 6.27 1.86 5.41
CA MET A 63 5.03 2.63 5.35
C MET A 63 3.87 1.83 4.74
N ILE A 64 4.12 1.08 3.67
CA ILE A 64 3.12 0.21 3.04
C ILE A 64 2.70 -0.93 3.98
N ASN A 65 3.63 -1.48 4.77
CA ASN A 65 3.32 -2.51 5.76
C ASN A 65 2.49 -1.98 6.93
N GLN A 66 2.65 -0.70 7.28
CA GLN A 66 1.90 -0.04 8.33
C GLN A 66 0.43 0.21 7.95
N VAL A 67 0.14 0.38 6.66
CA VAL A 67 -1.23 0.62 6.17
C VAL A 67 -1.86 -0.72 5.76
N PRO A 68 -3.10 -1.02 6.17
CA PRO A 68 -3.78 -2.24 5.77
C PRO A 68 -3.94 -2.29 4.25
N ARG A 69 -3.52 -3.40 3.65
CA ARG A 69 -3.75 -3.70 2.24
C ARG A 69 -5.14 -4.30 2.09
N HIS A 70 -5.86 -3.92 1.03
CA HIS A 70 -7.10 -4.60 0.67
C HIS A 70 -6.76 -6.06 0.31
N ARG A 71 -7.36 -7.02 1.01
CA ARG A 71 -7.30 -8.44 0.63
C ARG A 71 -8.30 -8.77 -0.47
#